data_AF-A0A1A8X1Y1-F1
#
_entry.id   AF-A0A1A8X1Y1-F1
#
_cell.length_a   1.000
_cell.length_b   1.000
_cell.length_c   1.000
_cell.angle_alpha   90.00
_cell.angle_beta   90.00
_cell.angle_gamma   90.00
#
_symmetry.space_group_name_H-M   'P 1'
#
loop_
_entity.id
_entity.type
_entity.pdbx_description
1 polymer ?
#
loop_
_entity_poly.entity_id
_entity_poly.type
_entity_poly.pdbx_seq_one_letter_code
_entity_poly.pdbx_strand_id
1 'polypeptide(L)'
;MTIEDVKKLKPYWNVQIANFKENSNEPVFTLLQMAILLNKKTIVGYLLARRGLDINALSRNNQTALMIACEKKVPLDWIEAILKKGGDLGINIKDDYEETALDKCNTNSKELATMLHYAILYNACNDFVFSLFHIINHVKRDTPKTKGDTVQLTGLGYEIKG
;
A
#
# COMPACT_ATOMS: atom_id res chain seq x y z
N MET A 1 -8.40 -11.90 -21.98
CA MET A 1 -8.61 -10.49 -21.58
C MET A 1 -7.41 -9.67 -22.03
N THR A 2 -7.63 -8.77 -22.98
CA THR A 2 -6.66 -7.83 -23.55
C THR A 2 -6.80 -6.44 -22.88
N ILE A 3 -5.90 -5.50 -23.15
CA ILE A 3 -6.04 -4.11 -22.67
C ILE A 3 -7.33 -3.47 -23.21
N GLU A 4 -7.73 -3.81 -24.44
CA GLU A 4 -8.92 -3.23 -25.05
C GLU A 4 -10.20 -3.71 -24.34
N ASP A 5 -10.22 -4.96 -23.91
CA ASP A 5 -11.30 -5.49 -23.05
C ASP A 5 -11.33 -4.75 -21.70
N VAL A 6 -10.16 -4.54 -21.09
CA VAL A 6 -10.04 -3.82 -19.81
C VAL A 6 -10.53 -2.38 -19.91
N LYS A 7 -10.30 -1.70 -21.04
CA LYS A 7 -10.83 -0.34 -21.29
C LYS A 7 -12.36 -0.33 -21.34
N LYS A 8 -12.97 -1.30 -22.03
CA LYS A 8 -14.43 -1.43 -22.10
C LYS A 8 -15.04 -1.68 -20.73
N LEU A 9 -14.31 -2.38 -19.85
CA LEU A 9 -14.72 -2.66 -18.47
C LEU A 9 -14.49 -1.50 -17.49
N LYS A 10 -14.13 -0.29 -17.95
CA LYS A 10 -13.88 0.86 -17.07
C LYS A 10 -14.98 1.15 -16.03
N PRO A 11 -16.28 1.09 -16.36
CA PRO A 11 -17.34 1.28 -15.37
C PRO A 11 -17.35 0.22 -14.25
N TYR A 12 -16.73 -0.93 -14.48
CA TYR A 12 -16.75 -2.10 -13.60
C TYR A 12 -15.42 -2.35 -12.88
N TRP A 13 -14.41 -1.47 -13.05
CA TRP A 13 -13.08 -1.68 -12.45
C TRP A 13 -13.10 -1.90 -10.94
N ASN A 14 -14.01 -1.21 -10.25
CA ASN A 14 -14.15 -1.23 -8.79
C ASN A 14 -15.31 -2.12 -8.33
N VAL A 15 -16.04 -2.72 -9.25
CA VAL A 15 -17.13 -3.63 -8.93
C VAL A 15 -16.53 -4.98 -8.55
N GLN A 16 -17.08 -5.59 -7.51
CA GLN A 16 -16.79 -6.98 -7.18
C GLN A 16 -17.41 -7.85 -8.29
N ILE A 17 -16.59 -8.32 -9.22
CA ILE A 17 -17.07 -9.10 -10.36
C ILE A 17 -17.21 -10.55 -9.89
N ALA A 18 -18.45 -11.02 -9.80
CA ALA A 18 -18.73 -12.44 -9.67
C ALA A 18 -18.49 -13.07 -11.04
N ASN A 19 -17.81 -14.21 -11.08
CA ASN A 19 -17.86 -15.05 -12.26
C ASN A 19 -19.35 -15.35 -12.55
N PHE A 20 -19.80 -15.22 -13.80
CA PHE A 20 -21.22 -15.37 -14.19
C PHE A 20 -21.78 -16.79 -14.02
N LYS A 21 -21.13 -17.65 -13.23
CA LYS A 21 -21.63 -18.97 -12.87
C LYS A 21 -22.23 -18.86 -11.47
N GLU A 22 -23.54 -19.16 -11.39
CA GLU A 22 -24.39 -19.20 -10.20
C GLU A 22 -23.97 -20.30 -9.20
N ASN A 23 -22.70 -20.33 -8.80
CA ASN A 23 -22.27 -21.10 -7.65
C ASN A 23 -21.95 -20.10 -6.55
N SER A 24 -22.77 -20.14 -5.49
CA SER A 24 -22.70 -19.25 -4.32
C SER A 24 -21.36 -19.28 -3.56
N ASN A 25 -20.37 -20.05 -4.01
CA ASN A 25 -19.05 -20.19 -3.40
C ASN A 25 -17.89 -19.71 -4.30
N GLU A 26 -18.14 -19.16 -5.49
CA GLU A 26 -17.06 -18.61 -6.30
C GLU A 26 -16.53 -17.28 -5.71
N PRO A 27 -15.21 -17.08 -5.73
CA PRO A 27 -14.61 -15.90 -5.10
C PRO A 27 -14.87 -14.66 -5.97
N VAL A 28 -15.43 -13.63 -5.35
CA VAL A 28 -15.77 -12.38 -6.01
C VAL A 28 -14.59 -11.42 -5.84
N PHE A 29 -14.00 -10.99 -6.96
CA PHE A 29 -12.81 -10.15 -6.98
C PHE A 29 -13.03 -8.91 -7.84
N THR A 30 -12.36 -7.81 -7.51
CA THR A 30 -12.27 -6.66 -8.42
C THR A 30 -11.37 -6.97 -9.62
N LEU A 31 -11.44 -6.14 -10.66
CA LEU A 31 -10.66 -6.37 -11.88
C LEU A 31 -9.15 -6.37 -11.61
N LEU A 32 -8.67 -5.51 -10.71
CA LEU A 32 -7.27 -5.49 -10.29
C LEU A 32 -6.89 -6.77 -9.57
N GLN A 33 -7.68 -7.20 -8.60
CA GLN A 33 -7.43 -8.41 -7.82
C GLN A 33 -7.39 -9.65 -8.72
N MET A 34 -8.33 -9.77 -9.65
CA MET A 34 -8.32 -10.85 -10.65
C MET A 34 -7.08 -10.79 -11.55
N ALA A 35 -6.64 -9.60 -11.96
CA ALA A 35 -5.42 -9.44 -12.74
C ALA A 35 -4.16 -9.87 -11.94
N ILE A 36 -4.12 -9.59 -10.64
CA ILE A 36 -3.05 -10.02 -9.73
C ILE A 36 -3.05 -11.55 -9.59
N LEU A 37 -4.22 -12.15 -9.31
CA LEU A 37 -4.40 -13.60 -9.16
C LEU A 37 -3.97 -14.38 -10.41
N LEU A 38 -4.33 -13.87 -11.59
CA LEU A 38 -4.01 -14.49 -12.87
C LEU A 38 -2.61 -14.11 -13.39
N ASN A 39 -1.81 -13.41 -12.58
CA ASN A 39 -0.46 -12.93 -12.89
C ASN A 39 -0.39 -12.16 -14.23
N LYS A 40 -1.38 -11.31 -14.52
CA LYS A 40 -1.48 -10.56 -15.79
C LYS A 40 -0.71 -9.25 -15.71
N LYS A 41 0.62 -9.31 -15.74
CA LYS A 41 1.54 -8.16 -15.60
C LYS A 41 1.15 -6.92 -16.38
N THR A 42 0.84 -7.08 -17.67
CA THR A 42 0.47 -5.95 -18.54
C THR A 42 -0.83 -5.28 -18.09
N ILE A 43 -1.80 -6.06 -17.60
CA ILE A 43 -3.08 -5.55 -17.13
C ILE A 43 -2.91 -4.87 -15.77
N VAL A 44 -2.15 -5.47 -14.85
CA VAL A 44 -1.86 -4.87 -13.54
C VAL A 44 -1.16 -3.52 -13.72
N GLY A 45 -0.10 -3.46 -14.52
CA GLY A 45 0.58 -2.20 -14.82
C GLY A 45 -0.34 -1.15 -15.46
N TYR A 46 -1.19 -1.57 -16.40
CA TYR A 46 -2.17 -0.69 -17.01
C TYR A 46 -3.16 -0.13 -15.98
N LEU A 47 -3.78 -0.98 -15.15
CA LEU A 47 -4.76 -0.58 -14.14
C LEU A 47 -4.13 0.35 -13.09
N LEU A 48 -2.96 -0.02 -12.57
CA LEU A 48 -2.24 0.79 -11.57
C LEU A 48 -1.86 2.17 -12.11
N ALA A 49 -1.61 2.34 -13.41
CA ALA A 49 -1.33 3.64 -14.02
C ALA A 49 -2.58 4.53 -14.26
N ARG A 50 -3.82 4.03 -14.10
CA ARG A 50 -5.04 4.79 -14.42
C ARG A 50 -5.74 5.39 -13.21
N ARG A 51 -6.21 6.63 -13.37
CA ARG A 51 -7.08 7.32 -12.40
C ARG A 51 -8.47 6.65 -12.35
N GLY A 52 -9.11 6.70 -11.18
CA GLY A 52 -10.45 6.16 -10.95
C GLY A 52 -10.51 4.68 -10.56
N LEU A 53 -9.37 3.98 -10.52
CA LEU A 53 -9.27 2.67 -9.90
C LEU A 53 -9.21 2.83 -8.38
N ASP A 54 -10.13 2.19 -7.68
CA ASP A 54 -10.09 2.03 -6.23
C ASP A 54 -9.12 0.89 -5.88
N ILE A 55 -8.01 1.25 -5.25
CA ILE A 55 -6.92 0.33 -4.88
C ILE A 55 -7.25 -0.47 -3.61
N ASN A 56 -8.14 0.06 -2.76
CA ASN A 56 -8.49 -0.50 -1.46
C ASN A 56 -9.81 -1.28 -1.49
N ALA A 57 -10.42 -1.42 -2.67
CA ALA A 57 -11.62 -2.21 -2.85
C ALA A 57 -11.41 -3.64 -2.31
N LEU A 58 -12.41 -4.12 -1.58
CA LEU A 58 -12.38 -5.41 -0.90
C LEU A 58 -12.95 -6.51 -1.79
N SER A 59 -12.33 -7.69 -1.72
CA SER A 59 -12.89 -8.93 -2.30
C SER A 59 -14.04 -9.45 -1.43
N ARG A 60 -14.66 -10.56 -1.84
CA ARG A 60 -15.66 -11.27 -1.01
C ARG A 60 -15.16 -11.62 0.39
N ASN A 61 -13.89 -11.98 0.51
CA ASN A 61 -13.29 -12.43 1.76
C ASN A 61 -12.71 -11.24 2.55
N ASN A 62 -13.18 -10.02 2.28
CA ASN A 62 -12.64 -8.77 2.81
C ASN A 62 -11.14 -8.54 2.52
N GLN A 63 -10.61 -9.14 1.44
CA GLN A 63 -9.20 -8.98 1.09
C GLN A 63 -8.97 -7.76 0.19
N THR A 64 -7.91 -7.00 0.46
CA THR A 64 -7.44 -5.92 -0.42
C THR A 64 -6.56 -6.46 -1.55
N ALA A 65 -6.32 -5.64 -2.59
CA ALA A 65 -5.36 -6.00 -3.65
C ALA A 65 -3.94 -6.25 -3.10
N LEU A 66 -3.58 -5.56 -2.02
CA LEU A 66 -2.29 -5.71 -1.35
C LEU A 66 -2.14 -7.05 -0.62
N MET A 67 -3.19 -7.50 0.08
CA MET A 67 -3.21 -8.83 0.72
C MET A 67 -3.03 -9.95 -0.32
N ILE A 68 -3.77 -9.88 -1.42
CA ILE A 68 -3.69 -10.87 -2.50
C ILE A 68 -2.28 -10.86 -3.14
N ALA A 69 -1.69 -9.68 -3.31
CA ALA A 69 -0.31 -9.56 -3.81
C ALA A 69 0.70 -10.28 -2.90
N CYS A 70 0.58 -10.12 -1.57
CA CYS A 70 1.42 -10.82 -0.60
C CYS A 70 1.18 -12.34 -0.61
N GLU A 71 -0.07 -12.78 -0.61
CA GLU A 71 -0.44 -14.20 -0.64
C GLU A 71 0.12 -14.90 -1.91
N LYS A 72 0.02 -14.23 -3.07
CA LYS A 72 0.47 -14.77 -4.36
C LYS A 72 1.96 -14.57 -4.64
N LYS A 73 2.72 -13.95 -3.72
CA LYS A 73 4.16 -13.70 -3.85
C LYS A 73 4.50 -13.02 -5.18
N VAL A 74 3.74 -11.99 -5.53
CA VAL A 74 3.97 -11.23 -6.76
C VAL A 74 5.26 -10.40 -6.67
N PRO A 75 5.81 -9.90 -7.80
CA PRO A 75 7.02 -9.08 -7.78
C PRO A 75 6.87 -7.81 -6.91
N LEU A 76 7.97 -7.42 -6.25
CA LEU A 76 8.03 -6.22 -5.39
C LEU A 76 7.52 -4.96 -6.11
N ASP A 77 7.85 -4.80 -7.39
CA ASP A 77 7.40 -3.67 -8.22
C ASP A 77 5.87 -3.46 -8.19
N TRP A 78 5.09 -4.54 -8.10
CA TRP A 78 3.63 -4.42 -8.07
C TRP A 78 3.17 -3.92 -6.71
N ILE A 79 3.81 -4.39 -5.64
CA ILE A 79 3.47 -3.99 -4.28
C ILE A 79 3.85 -2.55 -4.06
N GLU A 80 5.02 -2.12 -4.54
CA GLU A 80 5.38 -0.70 -4.57
C GLU A 80 4.36 0.13 -5.34
N ALA A 81 3.91 -0.33 -6.51
CA ALA A 81 2.95 0.40 -7.32
C ALA A 81 1.55 0.47 -6.65
N ILE A 82 1.13 -0.58 -5.95
CA ILE A 82 -0.11 -0.61 -5.15
C ILE A 82 0.01 0.40 -4.00
N LEU A 83 1.12 0.37 -3.24
CA LEU A 83 1.37 1.28 -2.12
C LEU A 83 1.43 2.75 -2.59
N LYS A 84 2.19 3.04 -3.66
CA LYS A 84 2.30 4.39 -4.25
C LYS A 84 0.95 4.96 -4.70
N LYS A 85 -0.04 4.11 -4.98
CA LYS A 85 -1.38 4.50 -5.42
C LYS A 85 -2.35 4.74 -4.25
N GLY A 86 -1.91 4.58 -3.00
CA GLY A 86 -2.78 4.71 -1.82
C GLY A 86 -3.29 3.37 -1.28
N GLY A 87 -2.67 2.25 -1.66
CA GLY A 87 -2.97 0.92 -1.12
C GLY A 87 -2.52 0.74 0.33
N ASP A 88 -1.81 1.72 0.88
CA ASP A 88 -1.37 1.80 2.27
C ASP A 88 -2.52 1.96 3.27
N LEU A 89 -3.66 2.52 2.84
CA LEU A 89 -4.88 2.57 3.66
C LEU A 89 -5.46 1.18 3.93
N GLY A 90 -5.21 0.23 3.04
CA GLY A 90 -5.68 -1.15 3.13
C GLY A 90 -4.82 -2.08 3.99
N ILE A 91 -3.72 -1.59 4.58
CA ILE A 91 -2.74 -2.46 5.28
C ILE A 91 -3.31 -3.02 6.59
N ASN A 92 -3.99 -2.17 7.36
CA ASN A 92 -4.55 -2.52 8.67
C ASN A 92 -5.96 -3.13 8.58
N ILE A 93 -6.50 -3.24 7.36
CA ILE A 93 -7.74 -3.98 7.15
C ILE A 93 -7.47 -5.44 7.50
N LYS A 94 -8.46 -6.08 8.12
CA LYS A 94 -8.44 -7.52 8.38
C LYS A 94 -9.37 -8.19 7.40
N ASP A 95 -8.91 -9.30 6.83
CA ASP A 95 -9.76 -10.18 6.03
C ASP A 95 -10.65 -11.04 6.94
N ASP A 96 -11.45 -11.93 6.34
CA ASP A 96 -12.35 -12.83 7.08
C ASP A 96 -11.63 -13.82 8.02
N TYR A 97 -10.31 -13.98 7.87
CA TYR A 97 -9.46 -14.80 8.74
C TYR A 97 -8.79 -13.98 9.83
N GLU A 98 -9.20 -12.72 10.00
CA GLU A 98 -8.58 -11.72 10.88
C GLU A 98 -7.12 -11.37 10.51
N GLU A 99 -6.68 -11.70 9.31
CA GLU A 99 -5.32 -11.50 8.83
C GLU A 99 -5.19 -10.15 8.10
N THR A 100 -4.12 -9.43 8.40
CA THR A 100 -3.73 -8.19 7.71
C THR A 100 -2.89 -8.48 6.47
N ALA A 101 -2.59 -7.46 5.67
CA ALA A 101 -1.65 -7.63 4.57
C ALA A 101 -0.29 -8.15 5.05
N LEU A 102 0.18 -7.74 6.23
CA LEU A 102 1.45 -8.18 6.81
C LEU A 102 1.43 -9.67 7.16
N ASP A 103 0.33 -10.16 7.73
CA ASP A 103 0.18 -11.57 8.10
C ASP A 103 0.21 -12.50 6.87
N LYS A 104 -0.31 -12.02 5.72
CA LYS A 104 -0.25 -12.75 4.44
C LYS A 104 1.13 -12.76 3.80
N CYS A 105 2.03 -11.83 4.13
CA CYS A 105 3.36 -11.78 3.53
C CYS A 105 4.25 -12.85 4.20
N ASN A 106 4.57 -13.93 3.49
CA ASN A 106 5.39 -15.02 4.05
C ASN A 106 6.84 -14.53 4.36
N THR A 107 7.47 -15.13 5.38
CA THR A 107 8.79 -14.77 5.92
C THR A 107 9.96 -14.85 4.94
N ASN A 108 9.79 -15.48 3.77
CA ASN A 108 10.80 -15.47 2.69
C ASN A 108 10.89 -14.14 1.95
N SER A 109 9.92 -13.25 2.13
CA SER A 109 9.95 -11.88 1.64
C SER A 109 10.10 -10.93 2.83
N LYS A 110 11.09 -11.15 3.69
CA LYS A 110 11.39 -10.26 4.82
C LYS A 110 11.55 -8.81 4.38
N GLU A 111 12.13 -8.60 3.21
CA GLU A 111 12.30 -7.29 2.57
C GLU A 111 10.94 -6.64 2.29
N LEU A 112 9.99 -7.42 1.79
CA LEU A 112 8.63 -6.97 1.54
C LEU A 112 7.86 -6.70 2.83
N ALA A 113 7.94 -7.60 3.81
CA ALA A 113 7.31 -7.41 5.12
C ALA A 113 7.87 -6.17 5.82
N THR A 114 9.18 -5.94 5.68
CA THR A 114 9.86 -4.75 6.21
C THR A 114 9.40 -3.48 5.47
N MET A 115 9.35 -3.51 4.14
CA MET A 115 8.83 -2.39 3.33
C MET A 115 7.40 -2.03 3.72
N LEU A 116 6.55 -3.04 3.89
CA LEU A 116 5.16 -2.88 4.31
C LEU A 116 5.07 -2.33 5.73
N HIS A 117 5.84 -2.89 6.66
CA HIS A 117 5.91 -2.43 8.04
C HIS A 117 6.34 -0.96 8.13
N TYR A 118 7.36 -0.56 7.36
CA TYR A 118 7.74 0.85 7.25
C TYR A 118 6.60 1.70 6.68
N ALA A 119 5.95 1.28 5.60
CA ALA A 119 4.83 2.03 5.02
C ALA A 119 3.70 2.29 6.05
N ILE A 120 3.39 1.31 6.91
CA ILE A 120 2.44 1.49 8.03
C ILE A 120 2.92 2.58 8.99
N LEU A 121 4.18 2.52 9.43
CA LEU A 121 4.75 3.50 10.37
C LEU A 121 4.75 4.92 9.80
N TYR A 122 5.06 5.08 8.50
CA TYR A 122 5.00 6.38 7.82
C TYR A 122 3.56 6.87 7.65
N ASN A 123 2.59 5.97 7.41
CA ASN A 123 1.19 6.36 7.20
C ASN A 123 0.42 6.62 8.51
N ALA A 124 0.71 5.90 9.59
CA ALA A 124 0.17 6.17 10.93
C ALA A 124 0.62 7.54 11.49
N CYS A 125 1.64 8.14 10.87
CA CYS A 125 2.24 9.40 11.27
C CYS A 125 2.03 10.52 10.23
N ASN A 126 1.14 10.33 9.25
CA ASN A 126 0.92 11.26 8.13
C ASN A 126 0.23 12.59 8.52
N ASP A 127 -0.22 12.77 9.76
CA ASP A 127 -0.60 14.12 10.21
C ASP A 127 0.61 14.96 10.69
N PHE A 128 1.79 14.36 10.91
CA PHE A 128 2.92 15.06 11.55
C PHE A 128 4.29 14.86 10.86
N VAL A 129 4.53 13.74 10.18
CA VAL A 129 5.88 13.35 9.70
C VAL A 129 6.30 14.01 8.40
N PHE A 130 5.36 14.50 7.57
CA PHE A 130 5.72 15.21 6.33
C PHE A 130 6.53 16.49 6.62
N SER A 131 6.20 17.21 7.70
CA SER A 131 6.96 18.37 8.17
C SER A 131 8.33 17.99 8.72
N LEU A 132 8.41 16.91 9.51
CA LEU A 132 9.67 16.51 10.16
C LEU A 132 10.68 15.92 9.17
N PHE A 133 10.23 15.17 8.16
CA PHE A 133 11.11 14.59 7.15
C PHE A 133 11.68 15.66 6.20
N HIS A 134 10.94 16.74 5.95
CA HIS A 134 11.44 17.90 5.18
C HIS A 134 12.48 18.69 5.98
N ILE A 135 12.26 18.88 7.28
CA ILE A 135 13.19 19.58 8.18
C ILE A 135 14.49 18.77 8.37
N ILE A 136 14.41 17.46 8.63
CA ILE A 136 15.59 16.63 8.90
C ILE A 136 16.49 16.47 7.65
N ASN A 137 15.91 16.43 6.46
CA ASN A 137 16.70 16.31 5.22
C ASN A 137 17.27 17.65 4.73
N HIS A 138 16.69 18.80 5.10
CA HIS A 138 17.35 20.10 4.90
C HIS A 138 18.52 20.30 5.88
N VAL A 139 18.40 19.83 7.12
CA VAL A 139 19.44 19.96 8.15
C VAL A 139 20.66 19.07 7.88
N LYS A 140 20.50 17.92 7.22
CA LYS A 140 21.63 17.01 6.90
C LYS A 140 22.55 17.47 5.77
N ARG A 141 22.19 18.50 4.99
CA ARG A 141 23.08 19.03 3.92
C ARG A 141 24.08 20.07 4.43
N ASP A 142 23.74 20.79 5.50
CA ASP A 142 24.57 21.84 6.07
C ASP A 142 24.85 21.55 7.53
N THR A 143 25.83 20.68 7.82
CA THR A 143 26.83 20.96 8.88
C THR A 143 27.88 19.85 9.00
N PRO A 144 29.15 20.22 9.29
CA PRO A 144 30.30 19.33 9.16
C PRO A 144 30.49 18.42 10.37
N LYS A 145 31.09 17.25 10.14
CA LYS A 145 31.60 16.37 11.19
C LYS A 145 32.62 17.11 12.05
N THR A 146 32.34 17.35 13.33
CA THR A 146 33.38 17.51 14.35
C THR A 146 33.01 16.81 15.66
N LYS A 147 34.07 16.34 16.30
CA LYS A 147 34.18 15.31 17.32
C LYS A 147 33.96 15.90 18.70
N GLY A 148 33.10 15.27 19.51
CA GLY A 148 32.87 15.61 20.91
C GLY A 148 31.94 16.80 21.08
N ASP A 149 30.75 16.57 21.61
CA ASP A 149 30.17 17.37 22.69
C ASP A 149 28.83 16.76 23.13
N THR A 150 28.64 16.78 24.44
CA THR A 150 27.51 16.23 25.19
C THR A 150 26.24 17.01 24.87
N VAL A 151 25.17 16.32 24.46
CA VAL A 151 23.86 16.94 24.22
C VAL A 151 23.23 17.31 25.56
N GLN A 152 23.33 18.57 25.96
CA GLN A 152 22.48 19.14 27.00
C GLN A 152 21.13 19.52 26.39
N LEU A 153 20.08 18.85 26.85
CA LEU A 153 18.68 19.24 26.64
C LEU A 153 18.30 20.24 27.73
N THR A 154 18.61 21.52 27.54
CA THR A 154 18.11 22.60 28.40
C THR A 154 17.74 23.82 27.54
N GLY A 155 16.45 24.16 27.54
CA GLY A 155 15.99 25.46 27.04
C GLY A 155 14.84 25.43 26.04
N LEU A 156 13.64 25.05 26.49
CA LEU A 156 12.41 25.63 25.94
C LEU A 156 11.58 26.17 27.10
N GLY A 157 11.91 27.40 27.49
CA GLY A 157 11.00 28.30 28.19
C GLY A 157 9.94 28.75 27.18
N TYR A 158 8.68 28.42 27.48
CA TYR A 158 7.53 28.93 26.75
C TYR A 158 7.26 30.37 27.23
N GLU A 159 7.51 31.37 26.39
CA GLU A 159 6.82 32.66 26.49
C GLU A 159 5.76 32.73 25.40
N ILE A 160 4.50 32.88 25.83
CA ILE A 160 3.36 33.19 24.97
C ILE A 160 3.18 34.72 24.99
N LYS A 161 3.39 35.36 23.83
CA LYS A 161 2.87 36.71 23.51
C LYS A 161 2.57 36.76 22.00
N GLY A 162 1.39 37.18 21.55
CA GLY A 162 0.19 37.64 22.24
C GLY A 162 -1.05 37.40 21.39
#